data_AF-A0A2S7K707-F1
#
_entry.id   AF-A0A2S7K707-F1
#
_cell.length_a   1.000
_cell.length_b   1.000
_cell.length_c   1.000
_cell.angle_alpha   90.00
_cell.angle_beta   90.00
_cell.angle_gamma   90.00
#
_symmetry.space_group_name_H-M   'P 1'
#
loop_
_entity.id
_entity.type
_entity.pdbx_description
1 polymer ?
#
loop_
_entity_poly.entity_id
_entity_poly.type
_entity_poly.pdbx_seq_one_letter_code
_entity_poly.pdbx_strand_id
1 'polypeptide(L)' 'MTKMTPDPLLTHEALHMASFLMRSVDAELLEHPAIQENEGWSALAEKAHQSLFDLYQSVGCAAQPDGGKET' A
#
# COMPACT_ATOMS: atom_id res chain seq x y z
N MET A 1 19.13 14.66 -12.91
CA MET A 1 18.57 13.35 -12.51
C MET A 1 17.47 13.00 -13.49
N THR A 2 17.68 11.99 -14.32
CA THR A 2 16.68 11.54 -15.30
C THR A 2 15.55 10.85 -14.54
N LYS A 3 14.33 11.39 -14.64
CA LYS A 3 13.13 10.78 -14.04
C LYS A 3 12.84 9.50 -14.81
N MET A 4 13.28 8.36 -14.29
CA MET A 4 13.00 7.07 -14.90
C MET A 4 11.54 6.72 -14.61
N THR A 5 10.71 6.66 -15.66
CA THR A 5 9.34 6.16 -15.53
C THR A 5 9.42 4.71 -15.07
N PRO A 6 8.78 4.34 -13.95
CA PRO A 6 8.76 2.96 -13.48
C PRO A 6 8.22 2.01 -14.56
N ASP A 7 8.78 0.81 -14.65
CA ASP A 7 8.25 -0.22 -15.53
C ASP A 7 6.77 -0.52 -15.16
N PRO A 8 5.83 -0.51 -16.12
CA PRO A 8 4.41 -0.72 -15.83
C PRO A 8 4.09 -2.08 -15.19
N LEU A 9 4.79 -3.15 -15.57
CA LEU A 9 4.60 -4.47 -15.00
C LEU A 9 5.11 -4.51 -13.56
N LEU A 10 6.32 -3.99 -13.31
CA LEU A 10 6.86 -3.91 -11.95
C LEU A 10 5.99 -3.04 -11.03
N THR A 11 5.41 -1.97 -11.58
CA THR A 11 4.47 -1.08 -10.88
C THR A 11 3.16 -1.81 -10.55
N HIS A 12 2.63 -2.59 -11.49
CA HIS A 12 1.44 -3.42 -11.28
C HIS A 12 1.66 -4.45 -10.18
N GLU A 13 2.79 -5.16 -10.21
CA GLU A 13 3.14 -6.15 -9.19
C GLU A 13 3.29 -5.51 -7.81
N ALA A 14 3.97 -4.36 -7.71
CA ALA A 14 4.10 -3.63 -6.45
C ALA A 14 2.73 -3.19 -5.89
N LEU A 15 1.84 -2.67 -6.76
CA LEU A 15 0.49 -2.26 -6.38
C LEU A 15 -0.36 -3.45 -5.92
N HIS A 16 -0.26 -4.57 -6.63
CA HIS A 16 -0.93 -5.82 -6.25
C HIS A 16 -0.46 -6.30 -4.88
N MET A 17 0.86 -6.35 -4.65
CA MET A 17 1.42 -6.83 -3.39
C MET A 17 1.13 -5.91 -2.21
N ALA A 18 1.15 -4.59 -2.40
CA ALA A 18 0.75 -3.64 -1.36
C ALA A 18 -0.71 -3.86 -0.94
N SER A 19 -1.61 -4.05 -1.91
CA SER A 19 -3.03 -4.35 -1.66
C SER A 19 -3.23 -5.70 -0.95
N PHE A 20 -2.53 -6.74 -1.41
CA PHE A 20 -2.58 -8.07 -0.79
C PHE A 20 -2.16 -8.01 0.68
N LEU A 21 -0.99 -7.44 0.97
CA LEU A 21 -0.45 -7.36 2.33
C LEU A 21 -1.32 -6.48 3.23
N MET A 22 -1.85 -5.37 2.73
CA MET A 22 -2.77 -4.51 3.48
C MET A 22 -3.99 -5.30 3.94
N ARG A 23 -4.62 -6.06 3.03
CA ARG A 23 -5.77 -6.91 3.36
C ARG A 23 -5.42 -8.05 4.31
N SER A 24 -4.21 -8.60 4.23
CA SER A 24 -3.75 -9.61 5.19
C SER A 24 -3.52 -9.02 6.58
N VAL A 25 -2.96 -7.82 6.70
CA VAL A 25 -2.84 -7.14 8.00
C VAL A 25 -4.22 -6.87 8.60
N ASP A 26 -5.16 -6.40 7.79
CA ASP A 26 -6.55 -6.17 8.20
C ASP A 26 -7.20 -7.46 8.70
N ALA A 27 -7.27 -8.49 7.86
CA ALA A 27 -8.01 -9.71 8.16
C ALA A 27 -7.34 -10.63 9.19
N GLU A 28 -6.00 -10.65 9.28
CA GLU A 28 -5.26 -11.63 10.08
C GLU A 28 -4.66 -11.04 11.36
N LEU A 29 -4.36 -9.74 11.39
CA LEU A 29 -3.72 -9.09 12.55
C LEU A 29 -4.70 -8.21 13.32
N LEU A 30 -5.43 -7.30 12.65
CA LEU A 30 -6.36 -6.42 13.34
C LEU A 30 -7.56 -7.18 13.94
N GLU A 31 -7.94 -8.30 13.34
CA GLU A 31 -8.97 -9.20 13.86
C GLU A 31 -8.45 -10.24 14.86
N HIS A 32 -7.14 -10.28 15.14
CA HIS A 32 -6.57 -11.28 16.03
C HIS A 32 -6.80 -10.90 17.51
N PRO A 33 -7.43 -11.76 18.35
CA PRO A 33 -7.78 -11.41 19.73
C PRO A 33 -6.59 -10.93 20.58
N ALA A 34 -5.44 -11.60 20.48
CA ALA A 34 -4.24 -11.20 21.23
C ALA A 34 -3.70 -9.81 20.83
N ILE A 35 -3.94 -9.36 19.59
CA ILE A 35 -3.57 -8.01 19.15
C ILE A 35 -4.59 -7.00 19.66
N GLN A 36 -5.89 -7.31 19.61
CA GLN A 36 -6.95 -6.44 20.11
C GLN A 36 -6.88 -6.23 21.63
N GLU A 37 -6.47 -7.25 22.39
CA GLU A 37 -6.31 -7.17 23.85
C GLU A 37 -5.11 -6.32 24.29
N ASN A 38 -4.19 -5.99 23.38
CA ASN A 38 -3.00 -5.19 23.66
C ASN A 38 -2.98 -3.92 22.82
N GLU A 39 -3.31 -2.78 23.43
CA GLU A 39 -3.36 -1.47 22.77
C GLU A 39 -2.06 -1.12 22.01
N GLY A 40 -0.90 -1.50 22.55
CA GLY A 40 0.39 -1.25 21.90
C GLY A 40 0.59 -2.08 20.63
N TRP A 41 0.15 -3.34 20.63
CA TRP A 41 0.23 -4.21 19.45
C TRP A 41 -0.84 -3.84 18.41
N SER A 42 -2.05 -3.52 18.86
CA SER A 42 -3.12 -3.01 18.00
C SER A 42 -2.65 -1.75 17.25
N ALA A 43 -2.09 -0.76 17.95
CA ALA A 43 -1.56 0.45 17.33
C ALA A 43 -0.43 0.18 16.31
N LEU A 44 0.41 -0.84 16.54
CA LEU A 44 1.44 -1.25 15.59
C LEU A 44 0.84 -1.89 14.34
N ALA A 45 -0.17 -2.74 14.49
CA ALA A 45 -0.88 -3.36 13.37
C ALA A 45 -1.63 -2.32 12.52
N GLU A 46 -2.31 -1.36 13.15
CA GLU A 46 -2.96 -0.23 12.45
C GLU A 46 -1.95 0.60 11.67
N LYS A 47 -0.79 0.91 12.26
CA LYS A 47 0.28 1.64 11.59
C LYS A 47 0.83 0.86 10.38
N ALA A 48 0.97 -0.45 10.50
CA ALA A 48 1.39 -1.30 9.38
C ALA A 48 0.37 -1.26 8.24
N HIS A 49 -0.92 -1.41 8.56
CA HIS A 49 -2.01 -1.28 7.59
C HIS A 49 -1.99 0.07 6.88
N GLN A 50 -1.92 1.17 7.64
CA GLN A 50 -1.87 2.52 7.10
C GLN A 50 -0.63 2.73 6.20
N SER A 51 0.53 2.23 6.61
CA SER A 51 1.75 2.33 5.80
C SER A 51 1.63 1.60 4.46
N LEU A 52 0.94 0.45 4.43
CA LEU A 52 0.67 -0.29 3.20
C LEU A 52 -0.36 0.41 2.31
N PHE A 53 -1.37 1.05 2.91
CA PHE A 53 -2.32 1.91 2.18
C PHE A 53 -1.60 3.10 1.53
N ASP A 54 -0.74 3.80 2.27
CA ASP A 54 0.01 4.95 1.77
C ASP A 54 0.96 4.54 0.63
N LEU A 55 1.58 3.36 0.75
CA LEU A 55 2.39 2.77 -0.31
C LEU A 55 1.55 2.46 -1.55
N TYR A 56 0.39 1.82 -1.38
CA TYR A 56 -0.54 1.52 -2.47
C TYR A 56 -0.95 2.79 -3.24
N GLN A 57 -1.32 3.85 -2.51
CA GLN A 57 -1.67 5.14 -3.12
C GLN A 57 -0.48 5.77 -3.84
N SER A 58 0.70 5.74 -3.25
CA SER A 58 1.92 6.32 -3.85
C SER A 58 2.30 5.63 -5.16
N VAL A 59 2.23 4.29 -5.19
CA VAL A 59 2.48 3.49 -6.40
C VAL A 59 1.40 3.77 -7.45
N GLY A 60 0.13 3.81 -7.04
CA GLY A 60 -1.00 4.10 -7.93
C GLY A 60 -0.96 5.50 -8.56
N CYS A 61 -0.57 6.52 -7.79
CA CYS A 61 -0.38 7.88 -8.29
C CYS A 61 0.80 7.97 -9.27
N ALA A 62 1.91 7.28 -9.00
CA ALA A 62 3.06 7.25 -9.91
C ALA A 62 2.78 6.49 -11.22
N ALA A 63 1.82 5.57 -11.23
CA ALA A 63 1.42 4.77 -12.38
C ALA A 63 0.49 5.52 -13.37
N GLN A 64 -0.13 6.63 -12.96
CA GLN A 64 -0.98 7.42 -13.85
C GLN A 64 -0.10 8.19 -14.84
N PRO A 65 -0.28 8.03 -16.16
CA PRO A 65 0.39 8.90 -17.12
C PRO A 65 -0.09 10.33 -16.89
N ASP A 66 0.87 11.25 -16.76
CA ASP A 66 0.60 12.69 -16.68
C ASP A 66 -0.38 13.03 -17.80
N GLY A 67 -1.57 13.54 -17.45
CA GLY A 67 -2.68 13.71 -18.38
C GLY A 67 -2.24 14.60 -19.53
N GLY A 68 -1.83 13.97 -20.63
CA GLY A 68 -1.52 14.64 -21.88
C GLY A 68 -2.76 15.39 -22.31
N LYS A 69 -2.76 16.71 -22.12
CA LYS A 69 -3.68 17.58 -22.84
C LYS A 69 -3.26 17.49 -24.31
N GLU A 70 -3.96 16.64 -25.05
CA GLU A 70 -3.95 16.69 -26.51
C GLU A 70 -4.49 18.07 -26.91
N THR A 71 -3.61 18.90 -27.49
CA THR A 71 -3.93 20.16 -28.15
C THR A 71 -4.34 19.94 -29.60
#